data_AF-A0A2S0XEF4-F1
#
_entry.id   AF-A0A2S0XEF4-F1
#
_cell.length_a   1.000
_cell.length_b   1.000
_cell.length_c   1.000
_cell.angle_alpha   90.00
_cell.angle_beta   90.00
_cell.angle_gamma   90.00
#
_symmetry.space_group_name_H-M   'P 1'
#
loop_
_entity.id
_entity.type
_entity.pdbx_description
1 polymer ?
#
loop_
_entity_poly.entity_id
_entity_poly.type
_entity_poly.pdbx_seq_one_letter_code
_entity_poly.pdbx_strand_id
1 'polypeptide(L)'
;MAARSLERFLPDEAATTRLGEDLAMAVKPGDVLLLDGDLGAGKSTLARGLIRALAGDPWHEVPSPTFTLVQSYDTPVPVHHFDLYRLSSSEELQELGFDEAVASGVALVEWPERAADAMPAASLRLAIEHEGDGRCIIISGDGPAFDRVARSLAMRDFLISADFGEARRARFTGDASARGYETVSPEGRASLVLMNSPRLVLGPPVRDGKPYAEIAHTAQTVAAFVAIDRALAAGGVTVPGIVAQDLDQGFLLLEHLGTGAFLDPEGKPIAERYAAAAELLAMIHGKHWDARLEAAPGVVHQVPPFDRDAMMIEVDLLVDWYVPAVTGAPASGALRDGYHAAWNAVFDRLADKQYGLVLRDYHSPNIIWRADKKGFDRLGIVDFQDALIGPVAYDVASLAMDARVTVSPEIEHDTVNAHVAARHAAGSFDEAAFREAYAIMAAQRNSKILGIFVRLDRRDGKPQYLKHLPRIRDYLHRALAHPVLAELRDFYRDNRLLEEFDT
;
A
#
# COMPACT_ATOMS: atom_id res chain seq x y z
N MET A 1 12.89 -31.96 2.08
CA MET A 1 11.70 -31.72 2.95
C MET A 1 10.49 -32.21 2.18
N ALA A 2 9.46 -32.74 2.84
CA ALA A 2 8.23 -33.11 2.12
C ALA A 2 7.57 -31.82 1.59
N ALA A 3 7.05 -31.86 0.36
CA ALA A 3 6.36 -30.73 -0.24
C ALA A 3 5.16 -30.34 0.64
N ARG A 4 4.94 -29.04 0.82
CA ARG A 4 3.75 -28.55 1.53
C ARG A 4 2.50 -28.83 0.70
N SER A 5 1.36 -29.01 1.38
CA SER A 5 0.08 -29.23 0.73
C SER A 5 -1.07 -28.47 1.39
N LEU A 6 -2.08 -28.14 0.59
CA LEU A 6 -3.36 -27.59 1.00
C LEU A 6 -4.47 -28.41 0.35
N GLU A 7 -5.56 -28.63 1.07
CA GLU A 7 -6.71 -29.41 0.62
C GLU A 7 -7.97 -28.53 0.63
N ARG A 8 -8.79 -28.64 -0.41
CA ARG A 8 -10.07 -27.92 -0.52
C ARG A 8 -11.15 -28.79 -1.13
N PHE A 9 -12.31 -28.81 -0.48
CA PHE A 9 -13.53 -29.37 -1.04
C PHE A 9 -14.25 -28.33 -1.90
N LEU A 10 -14.67 -28.74 -3.10
CA LEU A 10 -15.37 -27.94 -4.10
C LEU A 10 -16.74 -28.57 -4.34
N PRO A 11 -17.82 -28.04 -3.73
CA PRO A 11 -19.14 -28.67 -3.79
C PRO A 11 -19.77 -28.69 -5.19
N ASP A 12 -19.37 -27.75 -6.06
CA ASP A 12 -19.95 -27.59 -7.40
C ASP A 12 -18.97 -26.93 -8.39
N GLU A 13 -19.43 -26.75 -9.64
CA GLU A 13 -18.68 -26.09 -10.72
C GLU A 13 -18.38 -24.62 -10.39
N ALA A 14 -19.26 -23.94 -9.66
CA ALA A 14 -19.07 -22.55 -9.27
C ALA A 14 -17.92 -22.42 -8.26
N ALA A 15 -17.78 -23.36 -7.32
CA ALA A 15 -16.65 -23.44 -6.40
C ALA A 15 -15.32 -23.69 -7.13
N THR A 16 -15.34 -24.53 -8.18
CA THR A 16 -14.15 -24.76 -9.03
C THR A 16 -13.75 -23.50 -9.78
N THR A 17 -14.74 -22.76 -10.30
CA THR A 17 -14.52 -21.48 -10.97
C THR A 17 -13.95 -20.44 -10.01
N ARG A 18 -14.52 -20.31 -8.80
CA ARG A 18 -14.02 -19.41 -7.75
C ARG A 18 -12.60 -19.75 -7.31
N LEU A 19 -12.23 -21.03 -7.24
CA LEU A 19 -10.84 -21.41 -7.00
C LEU A 19 -9.93 -20.87 -8.10
N GLY A 20 -10.36 -20.94 -9.37
CA GLY A 20 -9.64 -20.32 -10.49
C GLY A 20 -9.46 -18.81 -10.31
N GLU A 21 -10.52 -18.10 -9.86
CA GLU A 21 -10.45 -16.68 -9.52
C GLU A 21 -9.44 -16.42 -8.37
N ASP A 22 -9.46 -17.22 -7.31
CA ASP A 22 -8.53 -17.09 -6.17
C ASP A 22 -7.07 -17.36 -6.58
N LEU A 23 -6.83 -18.31 -7.49
CA LEU A 23 -5.50 -18.56 -8.06
C LEU A 23 -5.03 -17.40 -8.94
N ALA A 24 -5.91 -16.79 -9.74
CA ALA A 24 -5.60 -15.60 -10.55
C ALA A 24 -5.09 -14.42 -9.71
N MET A 25 -5.55 -14.31 -8.45
CA MET A 25 -5.06 -13.30 -7.51
C MET A 25 -3.63 -13.55 -7.01
N ALA A 26 -3.11 -14.77 -7.15
CA ALA A 26 -1.81 -15.19 -6.63
C ALA A 26 -0.71 -15.32 -7.70
N VAL A 27 -1.07 -15.69 -8.93
CA VAL A 27 -0.08 -16.01 -9.98
C VAL A 27 0.72 -14.80 -10.47
N LYS A 28 1.93 -15.07 -10.95
CA LYS A 28 2.88 -14.14 -11.57
C LYS A 28 3.59 -14.81 -12.76
N PRO A 29 4.15 -14.04 -13.72
CA PRO A 29 5.03 -14.60 -14.74
C PRO A 29 6.13 -15.47 -14.14
N GLY A 30 6.41 -16.63 -14.75
CA GLY A 30 7.33 -17.65 -14.24
C GLY A 30 6.66 -18.78 -13.44
N ASP A 31 5.38 -18.64 -13.06
CA ASP A 31 4.67 -19.70 -12.35
C ASP A 31 4.21 -20.81 -13.31
N VAL A 32 4.32 -22.06 -12.86
CA VAL A 32 3.83 -23.25 -13.57
C VAL A 32 2.82 -23.99 -12.68
N LEU A 33 1.60 -24.13 -13.17
CA LEU A 33 0.51 -24.85 -12.49
C LEU A 33 0.22 -26.16 -13.23
N LEU A 34 0.52 -27.29 -12.59
CA LEU A 34 0.31 -28.63 -13.12
C LEU A 34 -1.06 -29.14 -12.70
N LEU A 35 -1.96 -29.33 -13.67
CA LEU A 35 -3.34 -29.77 -13.45
C LEU A 35 -3.42 -31.29 -13.64
N ASP A 36 -3.55 -32.00 -12.52
CA ASP A 36 -3.60 -33.45 -12.43
C ASP A 36 -5.03 -33.91 -12.09
N GLY A 37 -5.44 -35.06 -12.63
CA GLY A 37 -6.77 -35.64 -12.41
C GLY A 37 -7.35 -36.30 -13.65
N ASP A 38 -8.36 -37.14 -13.45
CA ASP A 38 -9.00 -37.91 -14.51
C ASP A 38 -9.76 -37.05 -15.55
N LEU A 39 -10.20 -37.69 -16.63
CA LEU A 39 -11.10 -37.06 -17.60
C LEU A 39 -12.40 -36.66 -16.91
N GLY A 40 -12.79 -35.38 -17.02
CA GLY A 40 -13.98 -34.86 -16.34
C GLY A 40 -13.76 -34.46 -14.87
N ALA A 41 -12.54 -34.55 -14.35
CA ALA A 41 -12.22 -34.12 -12.99
C ALA A 41 -12.48 -32.62 -12.76
N GLY A 42 -12.35 -31.79 -13.80
CA GLY A 42 -12.59 -30.34 -13.74
C GLY A 42 -11.39 -29.47 -14.09
N LYS A 43 -10.28 -30.05 -14.57
CA LYS A 43 -9.05 -29.34 -14.99
C LYS A 43 -9.32 -28.13 -15.88
N SER A 44 -10.02 -28.34 -17.01
CA SER A 44 -10.33 -27.24 -17.94
C SER A 44 -11.39 -26.28 -17.38
N THR A 45 -12.20 -26.65 -16.39
CA THR A 45 -13.09 -25.70 -15.69
C THR A 45 -12.26 -24.76 -14.81
N LEU A 46 -11.29 -25.30 -14.07
CA LEU A 46 -10.37 -24.52 -13.24
C LEU A 46 -9.52 -23.57 -14.10
N ALA A 47 -8.93 -24.08 -15.19
CA ALA A 47 -8.14 -23.28 -16.14
C ALA A 47 -8.96 -22.12 -16.72
N ARG A 48 -10.21 -22.40 -17.13
CA ARG A 48 -11.14 -21.38 -17.64
C ARG A 48 -11.46 -20.30 -16.61
N GLY A 49 -11.74 -20.69 -15.36
CA GLY A 49 -11.98 -19.74 -14.27
C GLY A 49 -10.80 -18.80 -14.06
N LEU A 50 -9.58 -19.35 -14.01
CA LEU A 50 -8.34 -18.58 -13.85
C LEU A 50 -8.11 -17.61 -15.02
N ILE A 51 -8.18 -18.10 -16.26
CA ILE A 51 -7.91 -17.28 -17.46
C ILE A 51 -8.93 -16.14 -17.58
N ARG A 52 -10.22 -16.42 -17.37
CA ARG A 52 -11.28 -15.40 -17.40
C ARG A 52 -11.08 -14.34 -16.31
N ALA A 53 -10.69 -14.76 -15.11
CA ALA A 53 -10.39 -13.85 -14.01
C ALA A 53 -9.21 -12.93 -14.33
N LEU A 54 -8.12 -13.46 -14.91
CA LEU A 54 -6.99 -12.65 -15.37
C LEU A 54 -7.38 -11.72 -16.52
N ALA A 55 -8.17 -12.19 -17.47
CA ALA A 55 -8.67 -11.38 -18.58
C ALA A 55 -9.62 -10.25 -18.13
N GLY A 56 -10.18 -10.34 -16.92
CA GLY A 56 -11.20 -9.41 -16.43
C GLY A 56 -12.53 -9.53 -17.19
N ASP A 57 -12.73 -10.64 -17.91
CA ASP A 57 -13.91 -10.90 -18.72
C ASP A 57 -14.47 -12.31 -18.42
N PRO A 58 -15.63 -12.41 -17.73
CA PRO A 58 -16.25 -13.70 -17.42
C PRO A 58 -16.72 -14.47 -18.67
N TRP A 59 -16.86 -13.79 -19.80
CA TRP A 59 -17.30 -14.38 -21.08
C TRP A 59 -16.15 -14.71 -22.00
N HIS A 60 -14.89 -14.45 -21.59
CA HIS A 60 -13.72 -14.73 -22.42
C HIS A 60 -13.73 -16.18 -22.91
N GLU A 61 -13.52 -16.35 -24.22
CA GLU A 61 -13.48 -17.66 -24.85
C GLU A 61 -12.16 -18.35 -24.52
N VAL A 62 -12.27 -19.50 -23.88
CA VAL A 62 -11.12 -20.29 -23.45
C VAL A 62 -11.38 -21.74 -23.89
N PRO A 63 -11.18 -22.05 -25.18
CA PRO A 63 -11.35 -23.41 -25.69
C PRO A 63 -10.29 -24.36 -25.12
N SER A 64 -10.60 -25.66 -25.05
CA SER A 64 -9.62 -26.67 -24.62
C SER A 64 -8.49 -26.79 -25.67
N PRO A 65 -7.21 -26.65 -25.28
CA PRO A 65 -6.08 -26.76 -26.21
C PRO A 65 -5.75 -28.20 -26.60
N THR A 66 -6.58 -29.20 -26.29
CA THR A 66 -6.31 -30.63 -26.56
C THR A 66 -5.85 -30.96 -27.99
N PHE A 67 -6.30 -30.20 -29.00
CA PHE A 67 -5.89 -30.39 -30.40
C PHE A 67 -4.75 -29.46 -30.84
N THR A 68 -4.64 -28.28 -30.23
CA THR A 68 -3.58 -27.30 -30.54
C THR A 68 -2.32 -27.51 -29.69
N LEU A 69 -2.42 -28.37 -28.67
CA LEU A 69 -1.46 -28.63 -27.58
C LEU A 69 -1.19 -27.43 -26.67
N VAL A 70 -1.17 -26.21 -27.22
CA VAL A 70 -1.03 -24.96 -26.49
C VAL A 70 -2.01 -23.91 -27.02
N GLN A 71 -2.52 -23.06 -26.13
CA GLN A 71 -3.25 -21.84 -26.45
C GLN A 71 -2.74 -20.71 -25.55
N SER A 72 -2.41 -19.57 -26.14
CA SER A 72 -1.91 -18.40 -25.43
C SER A 72 -3.00 -17.34 -25.31
N TYR A 73 -3.07 -16.69 -24.16
CA TYR A 73 -4.04 -15.64 -23.84
C TYR A 73 -3.30 -14.38 -23.41
N ASP A 74 -3.54 -13.29 -24.13
CA ASP A 74 -2.99 -11.98 -23.81
C ASP A 74 -3.85 -11.32 -22.74
N THR A 75 -3.49 -11.57 -21.49
CA THR A 75 -4.11 -10.95 -20.31
C THR A 75 -3.05 -10.14 -19.57
N PRO A 76 -3.39 -9.31 -18.56
CA PRO A 76 -2.40 -8.54 -17.78
C PRO A 76 -1.22 -9.38 -17.24
N VAL A 77 -1.47 -10.67 -16.99
CA VAL A 77 -0.41 -11.67 -16.82
C VAL A 77 -0.61 -12.72 -17.93
N PRO A 78 0.25 -12.75 -18.97
CA PRO A 78 0.07 -13.70 -20.08
C PRO A 78 -0.11 -15.14 -19.58
N VAL A 79 -1.03 -15.88 -20.17
CA VAL A 79 -1.29 -17.28 -19.81
C VAL A 79 -1.05 -18.17 -21.01
N HIS A 80 -0.34 -19.26 -20.80
CA HIS A 80 -0.10 -20.31 -21.79
C HIS A 80 -0.72 -21.60 -21.26
N HIS A 81 -1.82 -22.02 -21.88
CA HIS A 81 -2.55 -23.22 -21.49
C HIS A 81 -2.13 -24.38 -22.38
N PHE A 82 -1.40 -25.32 -21.78
CA PHE A 82 -0.95 -26.55 -22.39
C PHE A 82 -1.89 -27.71 -22.02
N ASP A 83 -2.19 -28.57 -22.98
CA ASP A 83 -2.82 -29.87 -22.77
C ASP A 83 -1.94 -30.94 -23.40
N LEU A 84 -1.23 -31.68 -22.55
CA LEU A 84 -0.22 -32.65 -22.98
C LEU A 84 -0.81 -34.04 -23.23
N TYR A 85 -2.13 -34.22 -23.20
CA TYR A 85 -2.77 -35.53 -23.34
C TYR A 85 -2.34 -36.29 -24.60
N ARG A 86 -2.03 -35.54 -25.68
CA ARG A 86 -1.59 -36.09 -26.98
C ARG A 86 -0.09 -35.97 -27.24
N LEU A 87 0.68 -35.45 -26.28
CA LEU A 87 2.12 -35.31 -26.40
C LEU A 87 2.77 -36.70 -26.42
N SER A 88 3.66 -36.93 -27.39
CA SER A 88 4.29 -38.24 -27.57
C SER A 88 5.58 -38.40 -26.77
N SER A 89 6.28 -37.30 -26.48
CA SER A 89 7.53 -37.27 -25.72
C SER A 89 7.77 -35.91 -25.05
N SER A 90 8.61 -35.86 -24.01
CA SER A 90 8.97 -34.60 -23.33
C SER A 90 9.78 -33.64 -24.19
N GLU A 91 10.52 -34.14 -25.20
CA GLU A 91 11.27 -33.30 -26.16
C GLU A 91 10.33 -32.42 -27.00
N GLU A 92 9.15 -32.93 -27.36
CA GLU A 92 8.12 -32.20 -28.12
C GLU A 92 7.61 -30.97 -27.36
N LEU A 93 7.64 -30.98 -26.02
CA LEU A 93 7.24 -29.83 -25.20
C LEU A 93 8.19 -28.63 -25.40
N GLN A 94 9.48 -28.88 -25.61
CA GLN A 94 10.46 -27.82 -25.88
C GLN A 94 10.19 -27.17 -27.24
N GLU A 95 9.83 -27.97 -28.25
CA GLU A 95 9.47 -27.46 -29.58
C GLU A 95 8.21 -26.58 -29.56
N LEU A 96 7.31 -26.79 -28.58
CA LEU A 96 6.14 -25.95 -28.33
C LEU A 96 6.46 -24.61 -27.65
N GLY A 97 7.73 -24.33 -27.32
CA GLY A 97 8.16 -23.07 -26.73
C GLY A 97 7.79 -22.94 -25.24
N PHE A 98 7.85 -24.05 -24.49
CA PHE A 98 7.48 -24.07 -23.08
C PHE A 98 8.34 -23.13 -22.22
N ASP A 99 9.66 -23.09 -22.46
CA ASP A 99 10.57 -22.25 -21.69
C ASP A 99 10.30 -20.76 -21.92
N GLU A 100 10.01 -20.36 -23.16
CA GLU A 100 9.61 -19.00 -23.50
C GLU A 100 8.24 -18.63 -22.90
N ALA A 101 7.30 -19.57 -22.89
CA ALA A 101 5.98 -19.39 -22.28
C ALA A 101 6.08 -19.18 -20.77
N VAL A 102 6.90 -19.98 -20.07
CA VAL A 102 7.14 -19.81 -18.62
C VAL A 102 7.86 -18.49 -18.35
N ALA A 103 8.84 -18.10 -19.17
CA ALA A 103 9.58 -16.85 -18.97
C ALA A 103 8.71 -15.61 -19.17
N SER A 104 7.71 -15.66 -20.06
CA SER A 104 6.86 -14.52 -20.42
C SER A 104 5.51 -14.48 -19.71
N GLY A 105 5.06 -15.59 -19.10
CA GLY A 105 3.72 -15.70 -18.53
C GLY A 105 3.58 -16.80 -17.47
N VAL A 106 2.34 -17.23 -17.26
CA VAL A 106 1.96 -18.36 -16.40
C VAL A 106 1.67 -19.55 -17.29
N ALA A 107 2.26 -20.71 -17.00
CA ALA A 107 1.94 -21.95 -17.70
C ALA A 107 0.89 -22.75 -16.91
N LEU A 108 -0.25 -23.05 -17.55
CA LEU A 108 -1.22 -24.03 -17.06
C LEU A 108 -1.00 -25.33 -17.84
N VAL A 109 -0.66 -26.42 -17.18
CA VAL A 109 -0.30 -27.68 -17.85
C VAL A 109 -1.26 -28.78 -17.44
N GLU A 110 -2.19 -29.15 -18.32
CA GLU A 110 -3.01 -30.36 -18.15
C GLU A 110 -2.21 -31.62 -18.57
N TRP A 111 -2.42 -32.71 -17.84
CA TRP A 111 -1.73 -34.00 -18.04
C TRP A 111 -0.19 -33.89 -17.92
N PRO A 112 0.32 -33.30 -16.82
CA PRO A 112 1.75 -33.02 -16.63
C PRO A 112 2.62 -34.29 -16.62
N GLU A 113 2.06 -35.46 -16.33
CA GLU A 113 2.77 -36.73 -16.31
C GLU A 113 3.31 -37.16 -17.68
N ARG A 114 2.77 -36.60 -18.77
CA ARG A 114 3.25 -36.84 -20.14
C ARG A 114 4.63 -36.24 -20.42
N ALA A 115 5.07 -35.28 -19.61
CA ALA A 115 6.38 -34.65 -19.68
C ALA A 115 6.95 -34.40 -18.27
N ALA A 116 6.80 -35.36 -17.35
CA ALA A 116 7.14 -35.21 -15.94
C ALA A 116 8.62 -34.81 -15.71
N ASP A 117 9.52 -35.28 -16.56
CA ASP A 117 10.95 -35.00 -16.57
C ASP A 117 11.31 -33.57 -17.04
N ALA A 118 10.41 -32.92 -17.77
CA ALA A 118 10.57 -31.55 -18.24
C ALA A 118 9.94 -30.49 -17.31
N MET A 119 9.15 -30.90 -16.32
CA MET A 119 8.47 -29.96 -15.42
C MET A 119 9.45 -29.29 -14.44
N PRO A 120 9.41 -27.96 -14.26
CA PRO A 120 10.27 -27.28 -13.29
C PRO A 120 10.00 -27.77 -11.86
N ALA A 121 11.05 -27.92 -11.07
CA ALA A 121 10.93 -28.36 -9.66
C ALA A 121 10.12 -27.39 -8.77
N ALA A 122 10.02 -26.12 -9.17
CA ALA A 122 9.27 -25.07 -8.47
C ALA A 122 7.78 -25.00 -8.87
N SER A 123 7.29 -25.93 -9.70
CA SER A 123 5.90 -25.96 -10.15
C SER A 123 4.93 -26.28 -9.01
N LEU A 124 3.72 -25.75 -9.07
CA LEU A 124 2.64 -26.14 -8.18
C LEU A 124 1.83 -27.25 -8.82
N ARG A 125 1.58 -28.34 -8.10
CA ARG A 125 0.71 -29.42 -8.54
C ARG A 125 -0.67 -29.27 -7.93
N LEU A 126 -1.70 -29.32 -8.77
CA LEU A 126 -3.11 -29.21 -8.42
C LEU A 126 -3.78 -30.52 -8.83
N ALA A 127 -3.87 -31.46 -7.89
CA ALA A 127 -4.52 -32.74 -8.11
C ALA A 127 -6.00 -32.64 -7.78
N ILE A 128 -6.87 -32.91 -8.77
CA ILE A 128 -8.33 -32.82 -8.65
C ILE A 128 -8.92 -34.23 -8.71
N GLU A 129 -9.61 -34.62 -7.64
CA GLU A 129 -10.26 -35.92 -7.51
C GLU A 129 -11.77 -35.76 -7.28
N HIS A 130 -12.54 -36.76 -7.69
CA HIS A 130 -13.97 -36.81 -7.41
C HIS A 130 -14.21 -37.13 -5.94
N GLU A 131 -15.04 -36.34 -5.25
CA GLU A 131 -15.44 -36.61 -3.86
C GLU A 131 -16.94 -36.35 -3.69
N GLY A 132 -17.72 -37.44 -3.57
CA GLY A 132 -19.18 -37.35 -3.55
C GLY A 132 -19.74 -36.68 -4.81
N ASP A 133 -20.62 -35.70 -4.63
CA ASP A 133 -21.16 -34.88 -5.72
C ASP A 133 -20.19 -33.76 -6.15
N GLY A 134 -19.16 -33.47 -5.35
CA GLY A 134 -18.18 -32.41 -5.54
C GLY A 134 -16.81 -32.91 -6.00
N ARG A 135 -15.77 -32.12 -5.74
CA ARG A 135 -14.37 -32.44 -6.00
C ARG A 135 -13.52 -32.12 -4.79
N CYS A 136 -12.47 -32.90 -4.55
CA CYS A 136 -11.37 -32.49 -3.68
C CYS A 136 -10.22 -32.02 -4.55
N ILE A 137 -9.58 -30.91 -4.17
CA ILE A 137 -8.33 -30.48 -4.78
C ILE A 137 -7.21 -30.45 -3.75
N ILE A 138 -6.09 -31.06 -4.09
CA ILE A 138 -4.85 -31.01 -3.32
C ILE A 138 -3.85 -30.15 -4.09
N ILE A 139 -3.49 -29.02 -3.50
CA ILE A 139 -2.48 -28.10 -4.03
C ILE A 139 -1.19 -28.38 -3.30
N SER A 140 -0.15 -28.82 -4.00
CA SER A 140 1.14 -29.16 -3.41
C SER A 140 2.30 -28.47 -4.13
N GLY A 141 3.34 -28.15 -3.37
CA GLY A 141 4.52 -27.46 -3.86
C GLY A 141 5.23 -26.71 -2.74
N ASP A 142 6.27 -25.98 -3.10
CA ASP A 142 7.05 -25.16 -2.18
C ASP A 142 7.42 -23.82 -2.82
N GLY A 143 7.95 -22.91 -2.01
CA GLY A 143 8.50 -21.64 -2.47
C GLY A 143 7.46 -20.55 -2.76
N PRO A 144 7.89 -19.45 -3.41
CA PRO A 144 7.10 -18.23 -3.48
C PRO A 144 5.75 -18.37 -4.17
N ALA A 145 5.60 -19.26 -5.14
CA ALA A 145 4.33 -19.51 -5.82
C ALA A 145 3.31 -20.14 -4.84
N PHE A 146 3.74 -21.16 -4.10
CA PHE A 146 2.90 -21.83 -3.11
C PHE A 146 2.47 -20.86 -2.01
N ASP A 147 3.40 -20.03 -1.51
CA ASP A 147 3.10 -19.04 -0.47
C ASP A 147 2.04 -18.01 -0.91
N ARG A 148 2.09 -17.56 -2.18
CA ARG A 148 1.07 -16.66 -2.73
C ARG A 148 -0.28 -17.33 -2.86
N VAL A 149 -0.33 -18.58 -3.35
CA VAL A 149 -1.57 -19.35 -3.45
C VAL A 149 -2.16 -19.62 -2.07
N ALA A 150 -1.35 -20.09 -1.12
CA ALA A 150 -1.76 -20.31 0.26
C ALA A 150 -2.34 -19.04 0.89
N ARG A 151 -1.69 -17.89 0.66
CA ARG A 151 -2.19 -16.60 1.14
C ARG A 151 -3.51 -16.19 0.50
N SER A 152 -3.68 -16.43 -0.80
CA SER A 152 -4.95 -16.16 -1.49
C SER A 152 -6.10 -17.03 -0.98
N LEU A 153 -5.82 -18.31 -0.70
CA LEU A 153 -6.82 -19.22 -0.15
C LEU A 153 -7.14 -18.93 1.33
N ALA A 154 -6.18 -18.43 2.11
CA ALA A 154 -6.45 -17.95 3.46
C ALA A 154 -7.35 -16.71 3.45
N MET A 155 -7.20 -15.82 2.46
CA MET A 155 -8.13 -14.71 2.25
C MET A 155 -9.54 -15.19 1.89
N ARG A 156 -9.67 -16.25 1.07
CA ARG A 156 -10.98 -16.87 0.80
C ARG A 156 -11.61 -17.44 2.06
N ASP A 157 -10.84 -18.15 2.89
CA ASP A 157 -11.33 -18.68 4.17
C ASP A 157 -11.81 -17.56 5.10
N PHE A 158 -11.09 -16.45 5.15
CA PHE A 158 -11.50 -15.25 5.89
C PHE A 158 -12.81 -14.66 5.35
N LEU A 159 -13.00 -14.61 4.02
CA LEU A 159 -14.27 -14.19 3.45
C LEU A 159 -15.40 -15.17 3.75
N ILE A 160 -15.15 -16.48 3.72
CA ILE A 160 -16.13 -17.51 4.10
C ILE A 160 -16.59 -17.31 5.55
N SER A 161 -15.65 -17.12 6.49
CA SER A 161 -15.97 -16.91 7.90
C SER A 161 -16.71 -15.59 8.18
N ALA A 162 -16.62 -14.63 7.26
CA ALA A 162 -17.32 -13.35 7.30
C ALA A 162 -18.64 -13.33 6.49
N ASP A 163 -19.13 -14.47 5.99
CA ASP A 163 -20.33 -14.59 5.14
C ASP A 163 -20.21 -13.93 3.75
N PHE A 164 -18.99 -13.81 3.22
CA PHE A 164 -18.66 -13.31 1.88
C PHE A 164 -17.93 -14.35 1.01
N GLY A 165 -18.02 -15.64 1.37
CA GLY A 165 -17.30 -16.72 0.69
C GLY A 165 -17.57 -16.84 -0.80
N GLU A 166 -18.75 -16.43 -1.26
CA GLU A 166 -19.18 -16.48 -2.66
C GLU A 166 -18.85 -15.19 -3.45
N ALA A 167 -18.35 -14.15 -2.78
CA ALA A 167 -18.09 -12.87 -3.41
C ALA A 167 -16.89 -12.92 -4.37
N ARG A 168 -17.00 -12.22 -5.50
CA ARG A 168 -15.90 -12.09 -6.46
C ARG A 168 -14.84 -11.13 -5.94
N ARG A 169 -13.58 -11.42 -6.24
CA ARG A 169 -12.41 -10.61 -5.87
C ARG A 169 -11.78 -10.01 -7.13
N ALA A 170 -11.29 -8.78 -7.04
CA ALA A 170 -10.55 -8.12 -8.11
C ALA A 170 -9.44 -7.25 -7.53
N ARG A 171 -8.29 -7.14 -8.20
CA ARG A 171 -7.17 -6.32 -7.71
C ARG A 171 -7.53 -4.83 -7.81
N PHE A 172 -7.12 -4.04 -6.83
CA PHE A 172 -7.08 -2.59 -6.99
C PHE A 172 -5.97 -2.19 -7.98
N THR A 173 -6.27 -1.28 -8.91
CA THR A 173 -5.29 -0.75 -9.86
C THR A 173 -4.36 0.23 -9.15
N GLY A 174 -3.15 -0.21 -8.82
CA GLY A 174 -2.08 0.61 -8.25
C GLY A 174 -2.05 0.62 -6.71
N ASP A 175 -1.08 -0.08 -6.11
CA ASP A 175 0.10 0.56 -5.53
C ASP A 175 1.14 -0.51 -5.15
N ALA A 176 2.41 -0.13 -5.20
CA ALA A 176 3.58 -0.93 -4.87
C ALA A 176 3.91 -0.84 -3.38
N SER A 177 2.93 -1.13 -2.51
CA SER A 177 3.09 -1.25 -1.05
C SER A 177 3.29 -2.71 -0.66
N ALA A 178 3.78 -2.97 0.56
CA ALA A 178 3.73 -4.29 1.18
C ALA A 178 2.29 -4.75 1.48
N ARG A 179 1.33 -3.81 1.44
CA ARG A 179 -0.10 -4.02 1.66
C ARG A 179 -0.79 -4.18 0.31
N GLY A 180 -1.60 -5.22 0.17
CA GLY A 180 -2.45 -5.44 -1.00
C GLY A 180 -3.90 -5.06 -0.70
N TYR A 181 -4.59 -4.52 -1.70
CA TYR A 181 -6.02 -4.24 -1.64
C TYR A 181 -6.74 -4.91 -2.80
N GLU A 182 -7.91 -5.46 -2.50
CA GLU A 182 -8.78 -6.11 -3.45
C GLU A 182 -10.21 -5.61 -3.28
N THR A 183 -10.93 -5.41 -4.37
CA THR A 183 -12.37 -5.19 -4.33
C THR A 183 -13.07 -6.51 -4.14
N VAL A 184 -14.00 -6.58 -3.19
CA VAL A 184 -14.88 -7.73 -2.96
C VAL A 184 -16.30 -7.32 -3.36
N SER A 185 -16.88 -8.03 -4.32
CA SER A 185 -18.19 -7.72 -4.89
C SER A 185 -19.21 -8.81 -4.55
N PRO A 186 -19.90 -8.70 -3.41
CA PRO A 186 -21.03 -9.55 -3.07
C PRO A 186 -22.24 -9.27 -3.96
N GLU A 187 -23.00 -10.32 -4.28
CA GLU A 187 -24.22 -10.18 -5.09
C GLU A 187 -25.29 -9.33 -4.36
N GLY A 188 -25.87 -8.37 -5.07
CA GLY A 188 -26.94 -7.51 -4.55
C GLY A 188 -26.55 -6.57 -3.41
N ARG A 189 -25.25 -6.42 -3.11
CA ARG A 189 -24.72 -5.56 -2.04
C ARG A 189 -23.65 -4.61 -2.58
N ALA A 190 -23.33 -3.56 -1.82
CA ALA A 190 -22.22 -2.67 -2.17
C ALA A 190 -20.88 -3.41 -2.10
N SER A 191 -19.94 -3.04 -2.99
CA SER A 191 -18.58 -3.56 -2.95
C SER A 191 -17.86 -3.17 -1.66
N LEU A 192 -16.96 -4.03 -1.23
CA LEU A 192 -16.10 -3.87 -0.06
C LEU A 192 -14.63 -3.86 -0.50
N VAL A 193 -13.74 -3.49 0.41
CA VAL A 193 -12.28 -3.57 0.23
C VAL A 193 -11.72 -4.64 1.15
N LEU A 194 -11.11 -5.67 0.58
CA LEU A 194 -10.30 -6.63 1.30
C LEU A 194 -8.86 -6.13 1.34
N MET A 195 -8.36 -5.89 2.55
CA MET A 195 -6.99 -5.52 2.83
C MET A 195 -6.19 -6.75 3.24
N ASN A 196 -5.05 -6.95 2.57
CA ASN A 196 -4.04 -7.94 2.91
C ASN A 196 -2.76 -7.22 3.37
N SER A 197 -2.54 -7.18 4.68
CA SER A 197 -1.39 -6.51 5.29
C SER A 197 -0.76 -7.44 6.32
N PRO A 198 0.07 -8.40 5.88
CA PRO A 198 0.79 -9.27 6.81
C PRO A 198 1.69 -8.44 7.74
N ARG A 199 2.12 -9.04 8.85
CA ARG A 199 3.06 -8.40 9.77
C ARG A 199 4.30 -7.90 9.00
N LEU A 200 4.69 -6.66 9.28
CA LEU A 200 5.85 -6.04 8.64
C LEU A 200 7.11 -6.85 8.96
N VAL A 201 7.82 -7.26 7.91
CA VAL A 201 9.16 -7.84 8.04
C VAL A 201 10.16 -6.69 8.18
N LEU A 202 10.85 -6.63 9.31
CA LEU A 202 11.80 -5.57 9.58
C LEU A 202 13.07 -5.73 8.72
N GLY A 203 13.53 -4.61 8.17
CA GLY A 203 14.79 -4.54 7.44
C GLY A 203 16.01 -4.62 8.37
N PRO A 204 17.23 -4.54 7.82
CA PRO A 204 18.45 -4.52 8.62
C PRO A 204 18.51 -3.30 9.55
N PRO A 205 19.26 -3.38 10.65
CA PRO A 205 19.56 -2.24 11.51
C PRO A 205 20.21 -1.08 10.73
N VAL A 206 19.77 0.15 11.02
CA VAL A 206 20.32 1.37 10.40
C VAL A 206 20.94 2.33 11.43
N ARG A 207 20.53 2.27 12.70
CA ARG A 207 21.07 3.07 13.81
C ARG A 207 20.86 2.36 15.13
N ASP A 208 21.89 2.32 15.97
CA ASP A 208 21.85 1.74 17.33
C ASP A 208 21.26 0.31 17.41
N GLY A 209 21.53 -0.51 16.39
CA GLY A 209 21.00 -1.87 16.30
C GLY A 209 19.51 -1.97 15.92
N LYS A 210 18.85 -0.84 15.65
CA LYS A 210 17.42 -0.78 15.31
C LYS A 210 17.19 -0.58 13.81
N PRO A 211 16.19 -1.27 13.21
CA PRO A 211 15.72 -1.00 11.85
C PRO A 211 15.03 0.37 11.72
N TYR A 212 15.01 0.93 10.51
CA TYR A 212 14.35 2.22 10.23
C TYR A 212 12.88 2.24 10.71
N ALA A 213 12.13 1.16 10.44
CA ALA A 213 10.72 1.05 10.81
C ALA A 213 10.47 1.12 12.32
N GLU A 214 11.43 0.69 13.15
CA GLU A 214 11.32 0.80 14.60
C GLU A 214 11.56 2.24 15.07
N ILE A 215 12.59 2.90 14.55
CA ILE A 215 12.93 4.28 14.93
C ILE A 215 11.88 5.26 14.42
N ALA A 216 11.39 5.05 13.20
CA ALA A 216 10.33 5.87 12.60
C ALA A 216 8.93 5.45 13.06
N HIS A 217 8.80 4.49 13.98
CA HIS A 217 7.52 4.00 14.51
C HIS A 217 6.50 3.60 13.43
N THR A 218 6.95 2.93 12.37
CA THR A 218 6.07 2.43 11.31
C THR A 218 5.18 1.31 11.84
N ALA A 219 3.90 1.33 11.47
CA ALA A 219 2.92 0.34 11.85
C ALA A 219 3.35 -1.08 11.41
N GLN A 220 3.42 -1.99 12.38
CA GLN A 220 3.90 -3.36 12.12
C GLN A 220 2.77 -4.36 11.87
N THR A 221 1.54 -4.05 12.29
CA THR A 221 0.38 -4.95 12.19
C THR A 221 -0.89 -4.15 11.90
N VAL A 222 -1.92 -4.83 11.41
CA VAL A 222 -3.25 -4.23 11.17
C VAL A 222 -3.95 -3.76 12.44
N ALA A 223 -3.50 -4.19 13.63
CA ALA A 223 -4.07 -3.69 14.89
C ALA A 223 -3.92 -2.16 15.03
N ALA A 224 -2.85 -1.58 14.49
CA ALA A 224 -2.68 -0.13 14.45
C ALA A 224 -3.77 0.54 13.61
N PHE A 225 -4.02 0.01 12.41
CA PHE A 225 -5.12 0.48 11.54
C PHE A 225 -6.46 0.42 12.28
N VAL A 226 -6.83 -0.74 12.83
CA VAL A 226 -8.14 -0.95 13.46
C VAL A 226 -8.35 -0.04 14.66
N ALA A 227 -7.32 0.14 15.49
CA ALA A 227 -7.41 0.99 16.68
C ALA A 227 -7.58 2.48 16.31
N ILE A 228 -6.80 2.96 15.35
CA ILE A 228 -6.88 4.35 14.88
C ILE A 228 -8.20 4.59 14.14
N ASP A 229 -8.63 3.67 13.28
CA ASP A 229 -9.90 3.74 12.55
C ASP A 229 -11.08 3.95 13.51
N ARG A 230 -11.21 3.08 14.52
CA ARG A 230 -12.28 3.18 15.50
C ARG A 230 -12.24 4.46 16.31
N ALA A 231 -11.04 4.91 16.69
CA ALA A 231 -10.87 6.18 17.37
C ALA A 231 -11.34 7.34 16.49
N LEU A 232 -10.89 7.40 15.24
CA LEU A 232 -11.26 8.43 14.26
C LEU A 232 -12.77 8.44 14.00
N ALA A 233 -13.37 7.27 13.78
CA ALA A 233 -14.81 7.11 13.62
C ALA A 233 -15.59 7.65 14.84
N ALA A 234 -15.19 7.26 16.06
CA ALA A 234 -15.77 7.78 17.30
C ALA A 234 -15.54 9.30 17.46
N GLY A 235 -14.45 9.81 16.90
CA GLY A 235 -14.12 11.22 16.81
C GLY A 235 -14.97 12.01 15.80
N GLY A 236 -15.78 11.35 14.97
CA GLY A 236 -16.59 11.98 13.93
C GLY A 236 -15.86 12.19 12.60
N VAL A 237 -14.78 11.44 12.36
CA VAL A 237 -14.07 11.40 11.07
C VAL A 237 -14.64 10.26 10.24
N THR A 238 -14.89 10.51 8.94
CA THR A 238 -15.29 9.43 8.03
C THR A 238 -14.06 8.60 7.65
N VAL A 239 -14.05 7.35 8.09
CA VAL A 239 -13.04 6.32 7.78
C VAL A 239 -13.75 5.03 7.34
N PRO A 240 -13.05 4.04 6.73
CA PRO A 240 -13.70 2.83 6.22
C PRO A 240 -14.29 1.99 7.36
N GLY A 241 -15.61 1.76 7.36
CA GLY A 241 -16.24 0.86 8.33
C GLY A 241 -15.63 -0.55 8.27
N ILE A 242 -15.22 -1.10 9.42
CA ILE A 242 -14.63 -2.44 9.51
C ILE A 242 -15.76 -3.48 9.60
N VAL A 243 -15.92 -4.27 8.53
CA VAL A 243 -16.95 -5.32 8.41
C VAL A 243 -16.49 -6.61 9.10
N ALA A 244 -15.23 -7.01 8.87
CA ALA A 244 -14.61 -8.16 9.50
C ALA A 244 -13.10 -7.96 9.65
N GLN A 245 -12.47 -8.68 10.58
CA GLN A 245 -11.03 -8.59 10.83
C GLN A 245 -10.43 -9.95 11.25
N ASP A 246 -9.21 -10.20 10.80
CA ASP A 246 -8.31 -11.24 11.31
C ASP A 246 -6.96 -10.56 11.58
N LEU A 247 -6.71 -10.24 12.85
CA LEU A 247 -5.53 -9.49 13.26
C LEU A 247 -4.24 -10.32 13.20
N ASP A 248 -4.35 -11.64 13.35
CA ASP A 248 -3.21 -12.56 13.36
C ASP A 248 -2.69 -12.76 11.93
N GLN A 249 -3.60 -13.00 10.99
CA GLN A 249 -3.25 -13.09 9.58
C GLN A 249 -3.00 -11.72 8.96
N GLY A 250 -3.59 -10.64 9.48
CA GLY A 250 -3.47 -9.31 8.89
C GLY A 250 -4.45 -9.08 7.74
N PHE A 251 -5.69 -9.56 7.88
CA PHE A 251 -6.78 -9.34 6.94
C PHE A 251 -7.83 -8.42 7.53
N LEU A 252 -8.31 -7.45 6.73
CA LEU A 252 -9.47 -6.63 7.08
C LEU A 252 -10.42 -6.62 5.89
N LEU A 253 -11.72 -6.69 6.16
CA LEU A 253 -12.78 -6.42 5.20
C LEU A 253 -13.42 -5.08 5.57
N LEU A 254 -13.35 -4.12 4.66
CA LEU A 254 -13.65 -2.71 4.91
C LEU A 254 -14.76 -2.20 3.99
N GLU A 255 -15.50 -1.20 4.45
CA GLU A 255 -16.40 -0.41 3.62
C GLU A 255 -15.63 0.26 2.48
N HIS A 256 -16.20 0.20 1.27
CA HIS A 256 -15.69 0.98 0.15
C HIS A 256 -16.20 2.43 0.23
N LEU A 257 -15.39 3.37 0.71
CA LEU A 257 -15.77 4.78 0.89
C LEU A 257 -16.14 5.53 -0.41
N GLY A 258 -15.76 4.98 -1.55
CA GLY A 258 -16.07 5.50 -2.89
C GLY A 258 -14.82 5.69 -3.73
N THR A 259 -14.98 6.15 -4.97
CA THR A 259 -13.87 6.40 -5.92
C THR A 259 -13.71 7.88 -6.26
N GLY A 260 -14.36 8.77 -5.51
CA GLY A 260 -14.35 10.19 -5.80
C GLY A 260 -12.95 10.80 -5.62
N ALA A 261 -12.42 11.35 -6.70
CA ALA A 261 -11.11 11.98 -6.70
C ALA A 261 -11.10 13.27 -5.88
N PHE A 262 -10.05 13.51 -5.09
CA PHE A 262 -9.84 14.77 -4.36
C PHE A 262 -9.31 15.89 -5.26
N LEU A 263 -8.58 15.56 -6.31
CA LEU A 263 -8.10 16.49 -7.33
C LEU A 263 -9.13 16.65 -8.47
N ASP A 264 -8.92 17.64 -9.34
CA ASP A 264 -9.68 17.76 -10.58
C ASP A 264 -9.26 16.67 -11.60
N PRO A 265 -9.98 16.51 -12.73
CA PRO A 265 -9.66 15.51 -13.75
C PRO A 265 -8.27 15.66 -14.37
N GLU A 266 -7.70 16.87 -14.36
CA GLU A 266 -6.34 17.17 -14.81
C GLU A 266 -5.27 16.93 -13.72
N GLY A 267 -5.69 16.47 -12.54
CA GLY A 267 -4.81 16.21 -11.41
C GLY A 267 -4.31 17.46 -10.69
N LYS A 268 -5.05 18.57 -10.76
CA LYS A 268 -4.74 19.82 -10.06
C LYS A 268 -5.51 19.96 -8.73
N PRO A 269 -4.98 20.71 -7.77
CA PRO A 269 -5.64 20.96 -6.50
C PRO A 269 -6.92 21.78 -6.68
N ILE A 270 -7.97 21.43 -5.95
CA ILE A 270 -9.21 22.22 -5.86
C ILE A 270 -9.24 22.92 -4.50
N ALA A 271 -9.11 24.25 -4.50
CA ALA A 271 -8.97 25.06 -3.28
C ALA A 271 -10.04 24.76 -2.22
N GLU A 272 -11.31 24.63 -2.62
CA GLU A 272 -12.42 24.33 -1.71
C GLU A 272 -12.23 22.99 -0.96
N ARG A 273 -11.70 21.97 -1.64
CA ARG A 273 -11.50 20.65 -1.05
C ARG A 273 -10.34 20.66 -0.05
N TYR A 274 -9.29 21.42 -0.34
CA TYR A 274 -8.17 21.63 0.58
C TYR A 274 -8.60 22.43 1.82
N ALA A 275 -9.37 23.50 1.66
CA ALA A 275 -9.94 24.23 2.78
C ALA A 275 -10.83 23.32 3.66
N ALA A 276 -11.70 22.51 3.03
CA ALA A 276 -12.52 21.53 3.74
C ALA A 276 -11.68 20.51 4.53
N ALA A 277 -10.61 19.99 3.94
CA ALA A 277 -9.72 19.04 4.59
C ALA A 277 -8.93 19.70 5.75
N ALA A 278 -8.60 20.98 5.65
CA ALA A 278 -7.97 21.75 6.72
C ALA A 278 -8.93 22.02 7.89
N GLU A 279 -10.21 22.29 7.62
CA GLU A 279 -11.26 22.39 8.64
C GLU A 279 -11.44 21.08 9.40
N LEU A 280 -11.38 19.94 8.69
CA LEU A 280 -11.41 18.62 9.33
C LEU A 280 -10.20 18.40 10.25
N LEU A 281 -8.99 18.76 9.80
CA LEU A 281 -7.81 18.74 10.68
C LEU A 281 -7.98 19.65 11.90
N ALA A 282 -8.57 20.83 11.75
CA ALA A 282 -8.83 21.72 12.88
C ALA A 282 -9.77 21.10 13.93
N MET A 283 -10.74 20.32 13.47
CA MET A 283 -11.63 19.51 14.31
C MET A 283 -10.85 18.39 15.01
N ILE A 284 -10.05 17.62 14.29
CA ILE A 284 -9.22 16.54 14.84
C ILE A 284 -8.25 17.08 15.89
N HIS A 285 -7.52 18.16 15.58
CA HIS A 285 -6.53 18.78 16.47
C HIS A 285 -7.18 19.46 17.68
N GLY A 286 -8.49 19.72 17.63
CA GLY A 286 -9.25 20.24 18.75
C GLY A 286 -9.68 19.20 19.77
N LYS A 287 -9.58 17.91 19.43
CA LYS A 287 -9.99 16.81 20.30
C LYS A 287 -8.81 16.29 21.11
N HIS A 288 -9.14 15.71 22.26
CA HIS A 288 -8.23 14.87 22.99
C HIS A 288 -8.28 13.44 22.44
N TRP A 289 -7.11 12.83 22.28
CA TRP A 289 -6.96 11.48 21.74
C TRP A 289 -6.13 10.66 22.72
N ASP A 290 -6.67 9.55 23.19
CA ASP A 290 -5.93 8.62 24.03
C ASP A 290 -4.81 7.97 23.21
N ALA A 291 -3.60 7.92 23.78
CA ALA A 291 -2.50 7.20 23.13
C ALA A 291 -2.66 5.68 23.23
N ARG A 292 -3.60 5.18 24.03
CA ARG A 292 -3.87 3.76 24.25
C ARG A 292 -5.23 3.40 23.66
N LEU A 293 -5.24 2.77 22.49
CA LEU A 293 -6.45 2.54 21.70
C LEU A 293 -6.71 1.03 21.52
N GLU A 294 -7.96 0.60 21.67
CA GLU A 294 -8.32 -0.82 21.59
C GLU A 294 -8.71 -1.24 20.15
N ALA A 295 -7.95 -2.16 19.58
CA ALA A 295 -8.21 -2.75 18.24
C ALA A 295 -9.21 -3.91 18.29
N ALA A 296 -9.22 -4.67 19.38
CA ALA A 296 -10.15 -5.76 19.65
C ALA A 296 -10.13 -6.04 21.16
N PRO A 297 -11.11 -6.78 21.72
CA PRO A 297 -11.09 -7.17 23.13
C PRO A 297 -9.72 -7.72 23.55
N GLY A 298 -9.01 -6.96 24.40
CA GLY A 298 -7.68 -7.34 24.89
C GLY A 298 -6.49 -7.08 23.95
N VAL A 299 -6.73 -6.58 22.73
CA VAL A 299 -5.69 -6.16 21.78
C VAL A 299 -5.64 -4.64 21.74
N VAL A 300 -4.57 -4.08 22.29
CA VAL A 300 -4.40 -2.63 22.42
C VAL A 300 -3.22 -2.17 21.59
N HIS A 301 -3.44 -1.14 20.78
CA HIS A 301 -2.41 -0.40 20.10
C HIS A 301 -2.00 0.81 20.96
N GLN A 302 -0.70 0.89 21.26
CA GLN A 302 -0.10 2.08 21.83
C GLN A 302 0.34 2.98 20.67
N VAL A 303 -0.36 4.10 20.48
CA VAL A 303 0.02 5.12 19.50
C VAL A 303 1.40 5.66 19.89
N PRO A 304 2.41 5.52 19.02
CA PRO A 304 3.76 5.96 19.34
C PRO A 304 3.86 7.49 19.39
N PRO A 305 4.79 8.05 20.18
CA PRO A 305 5.09 9.47 20.09
C PRO A 305 5.80 9.78 18.76
N PHE A 306 5.55 10.96 18.21
CA PHE A 306 6.42 11.52 17.17
C PHE A 306 7.61 12.20 17.86
N ASP A 307 8.50 11.36 18.38
CA ASP A 307 9.62 11.77 19.20
C ASP A 307 10.81 12.31 18.38
N ARG A 308 11.84 12.74 19.11
CA ARG A 308 13.07 13.30 18.53
C ARG A 308 13.77 12.31 17.60
N ASP A 309 13.83 11.03 17.97
CA ASP A 309 14.51 10.01 17.18
C ASP A 309 13.79 9.77 15.85
N ALA A 310 12.45 9.70 15.90
CA ALA A 310 11.60 9.58 14.72
C ALA A 310 11.73 10.80 13.79
N MET A 311 11.72 12.02 14.34
CA MET A 311 11.91 13.24 13.53
C MET A 311 13.31 13.32 12.92
N MET A 312 14.34 12.93 13.67
CA MET A 312 15.75 12.95 13.22
C MET A 312 16.02 11.91 12.13
N ILE A 313 15.61 10.65 12.32
CA ILE A 313 15.84 9.59 11.31
C ILE A 313 15.16 9.90 9.98
N GLU A 314 14.06 10.65 10.02
CA GLU A 314 13.35 11.09 8.83
C GLU A 314 14.08 12.19 8.06
N VAL A 315 14.58 13.23 8.74
CA VAL A 315 15.36 14.29 8.07
C VAL A 315 16.72 13.77 7.59
N ASP A 316 17.27 12.76 8.26
CA ASP A 316 18.52 12.11 7.87
C ASP A 316 18.47 11.47 6.48
N LEU A 317 17.27 11.17 5.98
CA LEU A 317 17.12 10.71 4.59
C LEU A 317 17.71 11.70 3.58
N LEU A 318 17.71 13.00 3.88
CA LEU A 318 18.32 14.01 3.02
C LEU A 318 19.84 13.80 2.93
N VAL A 319 20.53 13.68 4.07
CA VAL A 319 21.99 13.51 4.07
C VAL A 319 22.43 12.10 3.66
N ASP A 320 21.56 11.11 3.84
CA ASP A 320 21.83 9.70 3.50
C ASP A 320 21.57 9.37 2.03
N TRP A 321 20.59 10.02 1.39
CA TRP A 321 20.16 9.68 0.04
C TRP A 321 20.21 10.84 -0.94
N TYR A 322 19.71 12.02 -0.54
CA TYR A 322 19.69 13.18 -1.43
C TYR A 322 21.10 13.72 -1.69
N VAL A 323 21.90 13.96 -0.64
CA VAL A 323 23.27 14.48 -0.77
C VAL A 323 24.15 13.59 -1.66
N PRO A 324 24.20 12.26 -1.49
CA PRO A 324 25.01 11.42 -2.38
C PRO A 324 24.51 11.38 -3.82
N ALA A 325 23.19 11.39 -4.03
CA ALA A 325 22.64 11.39 -5.38
C ALA A 325 22.95 12.68 -6.14
N VAL A 326 23.12 13.78 -5.41
CA VAL A 326 23.31 15.12 -5.94
C VAL A 326 24.78 15.50 -6.07
N THR A 327 25.62 15.10 -5.12
CA THR A 327 27.04 15.46 -5.07
C THR A 327 27.96 14.36 -5.61
N GLY A 328 27.45 13.15 -5.80
CA GLY A 328 28.23 11.97 -6.16
C GLY A 328 29.05 11.37 -5.02
N ALA A 329 28.97 11.92 -3.80
CA ALA A 329 29.74 11.47 -2.63
C ALA A 329 28.90 11.43 -1.34
N PRO A 330 29.20 10.54 -0.39
CA PRO A 330 28.56 10.56 0.93
C PRO A 330 28.69 11.90 1.64
N ALA A 331 27.66 12.31 2.39
CA ALA A 331 27.74 13.47 3.28
C ALA A 331 28.93 13.33 4.25
N SER A 332 29.78 14.35 4.33
CA SER A 332 30.94 14.37 5.22
C SER A 332 30.53 14.38 6.70
N GLY A 333 31.42 13.98 7.60
CA GLY A 333 31.17 14.03 9.05
C GLY A 333 30.80 15.44 9.51
N ALA A 334 31.53 16.46 9.06
CA ALA A 334 31.24 17.86 9.39
C ALA A 334 29.86 18.33 8.88
N LEU A 335 29.45 17.90 7.68
CA LEU A 335 28.12 18.21 7.15
C LEU A 335 27.03 17.55 8.01
N ARG A 336 27.23 16.29 8.41
CA ARG A 336 26.28 15.55 9.25
C ARG A 336 26.15 16.17 10.63
N ASP A 337 27.27 16.46 11.29
CA ASP A 337 27.28 17.06 12.63
C ASP A 337 26.60 18.43 12.63
N GLY A 338 26.89 19.26 11.62
CA GLY A 338 26.24 20.56 11.45
C GLY A 338 24.75 20.44 11.13
N TYR A 339 24.36 19.47 10.30
CA TYR A 339 22.96 19.20 9.95
C TYR A 339 22.16 18.77 11.18
N HIS A 340 22.73 17.88 11.99
CA HIS A 340 22.14 17.43 13.24
C HIS A 340 22.03 18.57 14.24
N ALA A 341 23.07 19.40 14.41
CA ALA A 341 23.02 20.55 15.30
C ALA A 341 21.90 21.54 14.90
N ALA A 342 21.78 21.86 13.60
CA ALA A 342 20.76 22.75 13.08
C ALA A 342 19.34 22.21 13.29
N TRP A 343 19.09 20.93 12.98
CA TRP A 343 17.79 20.30 13.22
C TRP A 343 17.46 20.17 14.70
N ASN A 344 18.46 19.85 15.52
CA ASN A 344 18.27 19.75 16.95
C ASN A 344 17.78 21.08 17.54
N ALA A 345 18.44 22.19 17.20
CA ALA A 345 18.03 23.52 17.63
C ALA A 345 16.60 23.89 17.18
N VAL A 346 16.21 23.48 15.98
CA VAL A 346 14.85 23.69 15.44
C VAL A 346 13.82 22.85 16.18
N PHE A 347 14.09 21.57 16.43
CA PHE A 347 13.17 20.67 17.11
C PHE A 347 13.00 21.01 18.60
N ASP A 348 14.00 21.60 19.26
CA ASP A 348 13.86 22.06 20.65
C ASP A 348 12.73 23.09 20.80
N ARG A 349 12.43 23.84 19.73
CA ARG A 349 11.33 24.82 19.68
C ARG A 349 9.95 24.19 19.64
N LEU A 350 9.84 22.88 19.43
CA LEU A 350 8.56 22.17 19.41
C LEU A 350 8.08 21.76 20.81
N ALA A 351 8.96 21.75 21.82
CA ALA A 351 8.67 21.16 23.13
C ALA A 351 7.39 21.69 23.79
N ASP A 352 7.09 22.98 23.62
CA ASP A 352 5.92 23.65 24.21
C ASP A 352 4.77 23.88 23.21
N LYS A 353 4.82 23.24 22.03
CA LYS A 353 3.79 23.38 21.00
C LYS A 353 2.63 22.40 21.23
N GLN A 354 1.54 22.58 20.49
CA GLN A 354 0.39 21.70 20.62
C GLN A 354 0.71 20.29 20.05
N TYR A 355 0.56 19.28 20.90
CA TYR A 355 0.64 17.87 20.51
C TYR A 355 -0.74 17.23 20.47
N GLY A 356 -0.93 16.26 19.58
CA GLY A 356 -2.17 15.53 19.39
C GLY A 356 -1.97 14.39 18.40
N LEU A 357 -3.07 13.80 17.95
CA LEU A 357 -3.03 12.77 16.91
C LEU A 357 -2.57 13.40 15.59
N VAL A 358 -1.48 12.85 15.03
CA VAL A 358 -0.91 13.19 13.73
C VAL A 358 -1.10 11.98 12.82
N LEU A 359 -1.87 12.14 11.75
CA LEU A 359 -2.18 11.08 10.79
C LEU A 359 -1.00 10.75 9.87
N ARG A 360 -0.05 11.67 9.74
CA ARG A 360 1.26 11.53 9.08
C ARG A 360 1.21 11.50 7.54
N ASP A 361 0.21 10.86 6.95
CA ASP A 361 0.01 10.79 5.50
C ASP A 361 -1.32 11.43 5.06
N TYR A 362 -1.65 12.59 5.64
CA TYR A 362 -2.83 13.38 5.30
C TYR A 362 -2.58 14.27 4.07
N HIS A 363 -2.90 13.76 2.88
CA HIS A 363 -2.69 14.42 1.58
C HIS A 363 -3.59 13.80 0.48
N SER A 364 -3.65 14.39 -0.72
CA SER A 364 -4.71 14.13 -1.70
C SER A 364 -4.97 12.66 -2.11
N PRO A 365 -3.98 11.76 -2.29
CA PRO A 365 -4.29 10.34 -2.54
C PRO A 365 -5.05 9.63 -1.42
N ASN A 366 -4.94 10.13 -0.18
CA ASN A 366 -5.45 9.49 1.02
C ASN A 366 -6.77 10.12 1.51
N ILE A 367 -7.37 10.98 0.67
CA ILE A 367 -8.65 11.63 0.92
C ILE A 367 -9.59 11.32 -0.24
N ILE A 368 -10.69 10.63 0.05
CA ILE A 368 -11.74 10.28 -0.91
C ILE A 368 -12.84 11.34 -0.83
N TRP A 369 -13.09 12.03 -1.94
CA TRP A 369 -14.12 13.06 -2.01
C TRP A 369 -15.51 12.46 -2.25
N ARG A 370 -16.44 12.64 -1.32
CA ARG A 370 -17.79 12.07 -1.38
C ARG A 370 -18.81 13.18 -1.67
N ALA A 371 -18.95 13.52 -2.96
CA ALA A 371 -19.70 14.69 -3.42
C ALA A 371 -21.20 14.68 -3.08
N ASP A 372 -21.77 13.50 -2.80
CA ASP A 372 -23.16 13.31 -2.37
C ASP A 372 -23.37 13.55 -0.86
N LYS A 373 -22.28 13.73 -0.09
CA LYS A 373 -22.31 13.95 1.35
C LYS A 373 -22.14 15.42 1.72
N LYS A 374 -22.32 15.75 3.00
CA LYS A 374 -22.26 17.12 3.54
C LYS A 374 -21.35 17.19 4.77
N GLY A 375 -20.93 18.40 5.14
CA GLY A 375 -20.08 18.60 6.31
C GLY A 375 -18.74 17.86 6.15
N PHE A 376 -18.27 17.22 7.21
CA PHE A 376 -17.03 16.42 7.15
C PHE A 376 -17.22 15.05 6.49
N ASP A 377 -18.46 14.57 6.32
CA ASP A 377 -18.72 13.27 5.69
C ASP A 377 -18.34 13.22 4.20
N ARG A 378 -18.10 14.40 3.60
CA ARG A 378 -17.56 14.55 2.24
C ARG A 378 -16.09 14.14 2.11
N LEU A 379 -15.40 13.89 3.22
CA LEU A 379 -13.97 13.59 3.30
C LEU A 379 -13.78 12.18 3.90
N GLY A 380 -13.67 11.17 3.05
CA GLY A 380 -13.28 9.83 3.49
C GLY A 380 -11.77 9.74 3.66
N ILE A 381 -11.28 9.45 4.86
CA ILE A 381 -9.84 9.41 5.16
C ILE A 381 -9.37 7.96 5.15
N VAL A 382 -8.23 7.70 4.50
CA VAL A 382 -7.57 6.38 4.47
C VAL A 382 -6.08 6.52 4.81
N ASP A 383 -5.39 5.38 4.96
CA ASP A 383 -3.92 5.31 5.14
C ASP A 383 -3.39 6.06 6.38
N PHE A 384 -4.06 5.90 7.52
CA PHE A 384 -3.75 6.56 8.80
C PHE A 384 -3.11 5.62 9.85
N GLN A 385 -2.80 4.37 9.51
CA GLN A 385 -2.23 3.39 10.44
C GLN A 385 -0.87 3.78 11.02
N ASP A 386 -0.13 4.66 10.34
CA ASP A 386 1.19 5.16 10.76
C ASP A 386 1.07 6.42 11.64
N ALA A 387 -0.12 6.68 12.18
CA ALA A 387 -0.40 7.81 13.05
C ALA A 387 0.42 7.79 14.34
N LEU A 388 0.72 8.99 14.83
CA LEU A 388 1.57 9.25 15.99
C LEU A 388 0.92 10.27 16.92
N ILE A 389 1.44 10.40 18.14
CA ILE A 389 1.15 11.55 19.01
C ILE A 389 2.29 12.58 18.86
N GLY A 390 2.02 13.70 18.19
CA GLY A 390 3.07 14.64 17.77
C GLY A 390 2.57 16.07 17.52
N PRO A 391 3.44 16.96 17.02
CA PRO A 391 3.06 18.33 16.66
C PRO A 391 1.95 18.33 15.60
N VAL A 392 0.77 18.81 15.96
CA VAL A 392 -0.42 18.73 15.09
C VAL A 392 -0.27 19.52 13.78
N ALA A 393 0.65 20.48 13.74
CA ALA A 393 0.94 21.26 12.54
C ALA A 393 1.52 20.41 11.39
N TYR A 394 2.02 19.20 11.67
CA TYR A 394 2.56 18.29 10.67
C TYR A 394 1.52 17.89 9.61
N ASP A 395 0.29 17.55 10.00
CA ASP A 395 -0.75 17.17 9.03
C ASP A 395 -1.18 18.35 8.16
N VAL A 396 -1.19 19.56 8.72
CA VAL A 396 -1.49 20.79 7.95
C VAL A 396 -0.38 21.05 6.93
N ALA A 397 0.88 20.84 7.31
CA ALA A 397 2.00 20.90 6.37
C ALA A 397 1.91 19.80 5.30
N SER A 398 1.49 18.60 5.66
CA SER A 398 1.29 17.50 4.71
C SER A 398 0.23 17.81 3.65
N LEU A 399 -0.85 18.47 4.05
CA LEU A 399 -1.94 18.89 3.16
C LEU A 399 -1.54 20.12 2.33
N ALA A 400 -1.08 21.19 2.97
CA ALA A 400 -0.84 22.47 2.31
C ALA A 400 0.39 22.45 1.39
N MET A 401 1.33 21.51 1.63
CA MET A 401 2.49 21.22 0.78
C MET A 401 2.44 19.76 0.32
N ASP A 402 1.32 19.38 -0.32
CA ASP A 402 1.10 18.04 -0.84
C ASP A 402 2.19 17.63 -1.83
N ALA A 403 2.94 16.58 -1.52
CA ALA A 403 4.06 16.14 -2.34
C ALA A 403 3.62 15.53 -3.70
N ARG A 404 2.36 15.11 -3.82
CA ARG A 404 1.84 14.37 -4.97
C ARG A 404 1.33 15.28 -6.07
N VAL A 405 1.00 16.53 -5.75
CA VAL A 405 0.50 17.54 -6.69
C VAL A 405 1.17 18.89 -6.48
N THR A 406 1.18 19.78 -7.48
CA THR A 406 1.70 21.14 -7.30
C THR A 406 0.58 22.04 -6.74
N VAL A 407 0.57 22.23 -5.42
CA VAL A 407 -0.15 23.27 -4.68
C VAL A 407 0.48 24.64 -4.91
N SER A 408 -0.33 25.64 -5.25
CA SER A 408 0.10 27.03 -5.43
C SER A 408 0.26 27.74 -4.07
N PRO A 409 1.03 28.85 -4.00
CA PRO A 409 1.13 29.64 -2.77
C PRO A 409 -0.21 30.14 -2.23
N GLU A 410 -1.16 30.45 -3.12
CA GLU A 410 -2.52 30.87 -2.77
C GLU A 410 -3.29 29.73 -2.09
N ILE A 411 -3.32 28.53 -2.70
CA ILE A 411 -4.02 27.38 -2.11
C ILE A 411 -3.36 26.97 -0.78
N GLU A 412 -2.04 26.98 -0.69
CA GLU A 412 -1.35 26.74 0.58
C GLU A 412 -1.80 27.74 1.66
N HIS A 413 -1.76 29.03 1.33
CA HIS A 413 -2.15 30.09 2.25
C HIS A 413 -3.60 29.92 2.74
N ASP A 414 -4.53 29.68 1.81
CA ASP A 414 -5.94 29.48 2.09
C ASP A 414 -6.18 28.21 2.91
N THR A 415 -5.45 27.13 2.64
CA THR A 415 -5.51 25.88 3.41
C THR A 415 -5.10 26.10 4.86
N VAL A 416 -3.96 26.77 5.08
CA VAL A 416 -3.47 27.06 6.44
C VAL A 416 -4.43 28.01 7.16
N ASN A 417 -4.95 29.02 6.48
CA ASN A 417 -5.88 29.96 7.09
C ASN A 417 -7.25 29.35 7.39
N ALA A 418 -7.74 28.41 6.57
CA ALA A 418 -8.97 27.67 6.87
C ALA A 418 -8.83 26.86 8.18
N HIS A 419 -7.69 26.21 8.39
CA HIS A 419 -7.38 25.54 9.65
C HIS A 419 -7.39 26.52 10.83
N VAL A 420 -6.62 27.61 10.72
CA VAL A 420 -6.51 28.65 11.75
C VAL A 420 -7.87 29.25 12.10
N ALA A 421 -8.67 29.61 11.09
CA ALA A 421 -10.00 30.18 11.28
C ALA A 421 -10.93 29.19 12.01
N ALA A 422 -10.91 27.91 11.63
CA ALA A 422 -11.68 26.88 12.32
C ALA A 422 -11.22 26.64 13.76
N ARG A 423 -9.92 26.73 14.06
CA ARG A 423 -9.39 26.64 15.43
C ARG A 423 -9.83 27.82 16.31
N HIS A 424 -9.76 29.05 15.78
CA HIS A 424 -10.27 30.24 16.48
C HIS A 424 -11.78 30.16 16.73
N ALA A 425 -12.55 29.68 15.74
CA ALA A 425 -13.99 29.50 15.90
C ALA A 425 -14.34 28.45 16.98
N ALA A 426 -13.46 27.47 17.22
CA ALA A 426 -13.65 26.41 18.20
C ALA A 426 -13.21 26.77 19.63
N GLY A 427 -12.42 27.84 19.83
CA GLY A 427 -12.01 28.29 21.16
C GLY A 427 -10.64 28.98 21.19
N SER A 428 -10.00 28.98 22.37
CA SER A 428 -8.67 29.57 22.56
C SER A 428 -7.63 28.85 21.70
N PHE A 429 -6.90 29.61 20.90
CA PHE A 429 -5.90 29.08 19.98
C PHE A 429 -4.70 30.02 19.88
N ASP A 430 -3.50 29.49 20.15
CA ASP A 430 -2.25 30.22 19.96
C ASP A 430 -1.79 30.08 18.50
N GLU A 431 -2.28 30.98 17.65
CA GLU A 431 -1.95 31.02 16.24
C GLU A 431 -0.46 31.24 15.99
N ALA A 432 0.21 32.06 16.81
CA ALA A 432 1.63 32.34 16.64
C ALA A 432 2.47 31.08 16.89
N ALA A 433 2.17 30.35 17.98
CA ALA A 433 2.81 29.07 18.26
C ALA A 433 2.51 28.02 17.18
N PHE A 434 1.28 27.99 16.65
CA PHE A 434 0.93 27.10 15.55
C PHE A 434 1.69 27.42 14.26
N ARG A 435 1.76 28.69 13.84
CA ARG A 435 2.48 29.10 12.62
C ARG A 435 3.97 28.78 12.71
N GLU A 436 4.55 28.92 13.90
CA GLU A 436 5.92 28.49 14.16
C GLU A 436 6.07 26.97 13.99
N ALA A 437 5.21 26.17 14.62
CA ALA A 437 5.21 24.71 14.48
C ALA A 437 4.96 24.26 13.03
N TYR A 438 4.08 24.94 12.30
CA TYR A 438 3.81 24.69 10.89
C TYR A 438 5.05 24.89 10.03
N ALA A 439 5.77 26.00 10.20
CA ALA A 439 7.01 26.24 9.46
C ALA A 439 8.04 25.13 9.72
N ILE A 440 8.23 24.75 10.99
CA ILE A 440 9.17 23.70 11.39
C ILE A 440 8.77 22.34 10.78
N MET A 441 7.51 21.94 10.90
CA MET A 441 7.02 20.66 10.37
C MET A 441 7.00 20.62 8.84
N ALA A 442 6.70 21.75 8.18
CA ALA A 442 6.81 21.87 6.73
C ALA A 442 8.25 21.67 6.25
N ALA A 443 9.24 22.27 6.92
CA ALA A 443 10.64 22.07 6.59
C ALA A 443 11.10 20.63 6.87
N GLN A 444 10.71 20.05 8.01
CA GLN A 444 11.06 18.68 8.40
C GLN A 444 10.54 17.69 7.36
N ARG A 445 9.25 17.80 7.02
CA ARG A 445 8.58 16.89 6.09
C ARG A 445 9.16 17.00 4.68
N ASN A 446 9.35 18.22 4.16
CA ASN A 446 9.89 18.37 2.81
C ASN A 446 11.36 17.91 2.72
N SER A 447 12.15 18.08 3.79
CA SER A 447 13.52 17.55 3.86
C SER A 447 13.55 16.01 3.83
N LYS A 448 12.69 15.37 4.64
CA LYS A 448 12.46 13.92 4.59
C LYS A 448 12.09 13.46 3.18
N ILE A 449 11.18 14.18 2.51
CA ILE A 449 10.66 13.77 1.21
C ILE A 449 11.71 13.85 0.10
N LEU A 450 12.60 14.86 0.10
CA LEU A 450 13.73 14.91 -0.83
C LEU A 450 14.59 13.65 -0.75
N GLY A 451 14.92 13.23 0.48
CA GLY A 451 15.65 12.00 0.72
C GLY A 451 14.88 10.74 0.30
N ILE A 452 13.61 10.64 0.69
CA ILE A 452 12.85 9.40 0.47
C ILE A 452 12.54 9.14 -1.00
N PHE A 453 12.29 10.18 -1.80
CA PHE A 453 12.04 10.01 -3.24
C PHE A 453 13.30 9.52 -3.98
N VAL A 454 14.48 10.00 -3.58
CA VAL A 454 15.75 9.47 -4.09
C VAL A 454 15.99 8.04 -3.63
N ARG A 455 15.69 7.71 -2.37
CA ARG A 455 15.77 6.32 -1.88
C ARG A 455 14.86 5.37 -2.66
N LEU A 456 13.62 5.80 -2.92
CA LEU A 456 12.64 5.01 -3.67
C LEU A 456 13.12 4.72 -5.11
N ASP A 457 13.80 5.66 -5.74
CA ASP A 457 14.46 5.44 -7.03
C ASP A 457 15.64 4.45 -6.90
N ARG A 458 16.65 4.81 -6.09
CA ARG A 458 17.94 4.13 -6.05
C ARG A 458 17.90 2.73 -5.43
N ARG A 459 17.06 2.51 -4.42
CA ARG A 459 16.94 1.25 -3.69
C ARG A 459 15.74 0.43 -4.13
N ASP A 460 14.61 1.09 -4.36
CA ASP A 460 13.32 0.42 -4.55
C ASP A 460 12.86 0.37 -6.02
N GLY A 461 13.65 0.94 -6.96
CA GLY A 461 13.40 0.87 -8.40
C GLY A 461 12.19 1.68 -8.86
N LYS A 462 11.89 2.80 -8.19
CA LYS A 462 10.71 3.64 -8.46
C LYS A 462 11.10 5.04 -8.98
N PRO A 463 11.61 5.17 -10.23
CA PRO A 463 12.11 6.43 -10.79
C PRO A 463 11.03 7.51 -10.97
N GLN A 464 9.76 7.12 -11.05
CA GLN A 464 8.63 8.04 -11.24
C GLN A 464 8.48 9.07 -10.11
N TYR A 465 9.12 8.86 -8.95
CA TYR A 465 9.09 9.79 -7.83
C TYR A 465 10.03 10.99 -8.01
N LEU A 466 11.08 10.87 -8.83
CA LEU A 466 12.05 11.94 -9.06
C LEU A 466 11.42 13.18 -9.71
N LYS A 467 10.36 12.99 -10.52
CA LYS A 467 9.60 14.09 -11.16
C LYS A 467 9.01 15.07 -10.15
N HIS A 468 8.88 14.68 -8.89
CA HIS A 468 8.34 15.52 -7.82
C HIS A 468 9.42 16.36 -7.13
N LEU A 469 10.72 16.06 -7.27
CA LEU A 469 11.78 16.79 -6.56
C LEU A 469 11.76 18.33 -6.78
N PRO A 470 11.50 18.85 -8.00
CA PRO A 470 11.44 20.31 -8.20
C PRO A 470 10.41 20.99 -7.30
N ARG A 471 9.21 20.42 -7.12
CA ARG A 471 8.20 21.02 -6.24
C ARG A 471 8.57 20.92 -4.77
N ILE A 472 9.21 19.82 -4.34
CA ILE A 472 9.58 19.65 -2.94
C ILE A 472 10.65 20.67 -2.54
N ARG A 473 11.57 21.00 -3.46
CA ARG A 473 12.53 22.09 -3.25
C ARG A 473 11.86 23.45 -3.16
N ASP A 474 10.92 23.75 -4.04
CA ASP A 474 10.10 24.98 -3.93
C ASP A 474 9.41 25.06 -2.56
N TYR A 475 8.79 23.96 -2.11
CA TYR A 475 8.08 23.92 -0.83
C TYR A 475 9.02 24.11 0.35
N LEU A 476 10.19 23.49 0.30
CA LEU A 476 11.22 23.66 1.31
C LEU A 476 11.78 25.08 1.32
N HIS A 477 11.99 25.72 0.17
CA HIS A 477 12.35 27.14 0.08
C HIS A 477 11.30 28.03 0.74
N ARG A 478 10.01 27.78 0.48
CA ARG A 478 8.91 28.56 1.06
C ARG A 478 8.80 28.36 2.57
N ALA A 479 8.97 27.13 3.06
CA ALA A 479 9.01 26.85 4.50
C ALA A 479 10.19 27.54 5.20
N LEU A 480 11.41 27.42 4.63
CA LEU A 480 12.64 28.01 5.16
C LEU A 480 12.65 29.56 5.14
N ALA A 481 11.71 30.19 4.44
CA ALA A 481 11.55 31.65 4.48
C ALA A 481 11.05 32.15 5.85
N HIS A 482 10.46 31.29 6.67
CA HIS A 482 9.98 31.68 8.00
C HIS A 482 11.15 32.07 8.92
N PRO A 483 11.09 33.21 9.66
CA PRO A 483 12.21 33.70 10.47
C PRO A 483 12.74 32.71 11.51
N VAL A 484 11.87 31.84 12.03
CA VAL A 484 12.24 30.79 13.00
C VAL A 484 13.27 29.80 12.45
N LEU A 485 13.31 29.63 11.13
CA LEU A 485 14.20 28.71 10.43
C LEU A 485 15.42 29.40 9.85
N ALA A 486 15.74 30.64 10.25
CA ALA A 486 16.83 31.41 9.65
C ALA A 486 18.18 30.66 9.70
N GLU A 487 18.54 30.06 10.83
CA GLU A 487 19.78 29.29 10.97
C GLU A 487 19.77 28.03 10.11
N LEU A 488 18.64 27.32 10.06
CA LEU A 488 18.48 26.14 9.20
C LEU A 488 18.56 26.50 7.71
N ARG A 489 17.91 27.60 7.31
CA ARG A 489 17.96 28.14 5.95
C ARG A 489 19.39 28.49 5.56
N ASP A 490 20.10 29.18 6.45
CA ASP A 490 21.48 29.58 6.21
C ASP A 490 22.37 28.34 6.10
N PHE A 491 22.17 27.32 6.95
CA PHE A 491 22.84 26.03 6.82
C PHE A 491 22.58 25.36 5.46
N TYR A 492 21.33 25.31 5.01
CA TYR A 492 20.96 24.72 3.71
C TYR A 492 21.59 25.47 2.54
N ARG A 493 21.62 26.81 2.59
CA ARG A 493 22.27 27.65 1.59
C ARG A 493 23.77 27.41 1.55
N ASP A 494 24.43 27.50 2.71
CA ASP A 494 25.90 27.46 2.80
C ASP A 494 26.45 26.07 2.40
N ASN A 495 25.64 25.01 2.55
CA ASN A 495 25.95 23.65 2.11
C ASN A 495 25.29 23.26 0.78
N ARG A 496 24.67 24.21 0.07
CA ARG A 496 24.03 24.02 -1.25
C ARG A 496 23.01 22.88 -1.30
N LEU A 497 22.29 22.63 -0.21
CA LEU A 497 21.39 21.47 -0.06
C LEU A 497 20.08 21.54 -0.88
N LEU A 498 19.82 22.66 -1.57
CA LEU A 498 18.61 22.86 -2.38
C LEU A 498 18.89 23.16 -3.86
N GLU A 499 20.15 23.24 -4.26
CA GLU A 499 20.48 23.61 -5.64
C GLU A 499 20.10 22.51 -6.63
N GLU A 500 19.89 22.90 -7.89
CA GLU A 500 19.94 21.99 -9.02
C GLU A 500 21.40 21.63 -9.26
N PHE A 501 21.70 20.34 -9.29
CA PHE A 501 22.99 19.86 -9.70
C PHE A 501 22.78 19.12 -10.99
N ASP A 502 23.54 19.52 -12.02
CA ASP A 502 23.49 18.93 -13.35
C ASP A 502 23.66 17.42 -13.24
N THR A 503 22.65 16.69 -13.71
CA THR A 503 22.69 15.23 -13.91
C THR A 503 23.61 14.85 -15.04
#